data_AF-A0A550GWC1-F1
#
_entry.id   AF-A0A550GWC1-F1
#
_cell.length_a   1.000
_cell.length_b   1.000
_cell.length_c   1.000
_cell.angle_alpha   90.00
_cell.angle_beta   90.00
_cell.angle_gamma   90.00
#
_symmetry.space_group_name_H-M   'P 1'
#
loop_
_entity.id
_entity.type
_entity.pdbx_description
1 polymer ?
#
loop_
_entity_poly.entity_id
_entity_poly.type
_entity_poly.pdbx_seq_one_letter_code
_entity_poly.pdbx_strand_id
1 'polypeptide(L)'
;TILDIGASPGGWTQAALQLVEETGFVLAVDIKPIIPFDAINTLTLTGDITDPKTLKDIQKFLPSPPDVVISDISPNVSGIWELDHARQIDLANHALNIATLVLKPKGNFFVKVFQGDTTKKFVDETKRNFSFVKLVKPKASRSKSAELYVLGMDFRKKR
;
A
#
# COMPACT_ATOMS: atom_id res chain seq x y z
N THR A 1 11.44 -5.39 6.97
CA THR A 1 11.35 -4.57 5.76
C THR A 1 9.90 -4.24 5.43
N ILE A 2 9.60 -2.96 5.22
CA ILE A 2 8.27 -2.45 4.86
C ILE A 2 8.38 -1.69 3.53
N LEU A 3 7.40 -1.88 2.63
CA LEU A 3 7.21 -1.04 1.46
C LEU A 3 5.97 -0.16 1.68
N ASP A 4 6.14 1.15 1.60
CA ASP A 4 5.08 2.16 1.75
C ASP A 4 4.77 2.80 0.38
N ILE A 5 3.55 2.59 -0.12
CA ILE A 5 3.09 3.03 -1.46
C ILE A 5 2.07 4.17 -1.32
N GLY A 6 2.29 5.26 -2.04
CA GLY A 6 1.51 6.49 -1.86
C GLY A 6 1.93 7.19 -0.56
N ALA A 7 3.24 7.22 -0.32
CA ALA A 7 3.82 7.57 0.96
C ALA A 7 3.87 9.08 1.23
N SER A 8 3.71 9.96 0.23
CA SER A 8 3.76 11.42 0.43
C SER A 8 2.53 11.89 1.23
N PRO A 9 2.69 12.70 2.30
CA PRO A 9 3.89 13.45 2.70
C PRO A 9 4.88 12.71 3.61
N GLY A 10 4.56 11.51 4.09
CA GLY A 10 5.51 10.68 4.86
C GLY A 10 4.99 10.07 6.16
N GLY A 11 3.72 10.31 6.54
CA GLY A 11 3.22 9.91 7.86
C GLY A 11 3.26 8.41 8.11
N TRP A 12 2.88 7.60 7.12
CA TRP A 12 2.99 6.14 7.20
C TRP A 12 4.44 5.66 7.21
N THR A 13 5.33 6.33 6.47
CA THR A 13 6.76 6.03 6.48
C THR A 13 7.37 6.29 7.86
N GLN A 14 7.00 7.40 8.53
CA GLN A 14 7.44 7.69 9.89
C GLN A 14 6.97 6.63 10.88
N ALA A 15 5.70 6.25 10.83
CA ALA A 15 5.16 5.18 11.68
C ALA A 15 5.85 3.84 11.40
N ALA A 16 6.12 3.53 10.12
CA ALA A 16 6.85 2.32 9.73
C ALA A 16 8.28 2.31 10.27
N LEU A 17 8.99 3.44 10.20
CA LEU A 17 10.35 3.58 10.75
C LEU A 17 10.41 3.34 12.27
N GLN A 18 9.40 3.81 13.02
CA GLN A 18 9.29 3.54 14.45
C GLN A 18 9.06 2.06 14.76
N LEU A 19 8.39 1.32 13.87
CA LEU A 19 8.07 -0.11 14.05
C LEU A 19 9.22 -1.04 13.66
N VAL A 20 10.00 -0.67 12.65
CA VAL A 20 11.12 -1.50 12.17
C VAL A 20 12.41 -1.30 12.98
N GLU A 21 12.45 -0.28 13.82
CA GLU A 21 13.60 0.11 14.63
C GLU A 21 14.88 0.21 13.77
N GLU A 22 16.06 -0.09 14.33
CA GLU A 22 17.34 0.04 13.60
C GLU A 22 17.62 -1.12 12.64
N THR A 23 16.91 -2.25 12.78
CA THR A 23 17.25 -3.50 12.07
C THR A 23 16.46 -3.73 10.79
N GLY A 24 15.28 -3.12 10.66
CA GLY A 24 14.51 -3.21 9.42
C GLY A 24 14.78 -2.05 8.47
N PHE A 25 14.10 -2.07 7.34
CA PHE A 25 14.26 -1.12 6.25
C PHE A 25 12.89 -0.67 5.75
N VAL A 26 12.74 0.61 5.39
CA VAL A 26 11.52 1.16 4.79
C VAL A 26 11.82 1.72 3.40
N LEU A 27 11.14 1.19 2.39
CA LEU A 27 11.11 1.79 1.06
C LEU A 27 9.81 2.57 0.90
N ALA A 28 9.89 3.88 0.70
CA ALA A 28 8.73 4.73 0.49
C ALA A 28 8.66 5.15 -0.99
N VAL A 29 7.47 5.03 -1.60
CA VAL A 29 7.25 5.34 -3.02
C VAL A 29 6.02 6.23 -3.16
N ASP A 30 6.16 7.32 -3.90
CA ASP A 30 5.04 8.20 -4.24
C ASP A 30 5.28 8.89 -5.58
N ILE A 31 4.22 9.31 -6.28
CA ILE A 31 4.35 10.12 -7.49
C ILE A 31 4.89 11.53 -7.18
N LYS A 32 4.66 12.01 -5.95
CA LYS A 32 5.18 13.27 -5.43
C LYS A 32 6.50 13.03 -4.70
N PRO A 33 7.44 14.00 -4.72
CA PRO A 33 8.61 13.94 -3.87
C PRO A 33 8.23 13.81 -2.38
N ILE A 34 9.00 13.01 -1.65
CA ILE A 34 8.91 12.88 -0.20
C ILE A 34 10.17 13.55 0.37
N ILE A 35 10.01 14.36 1.42
CA ILE A 35 11.17 14.93 2.11
C ILE A 35 11.93 13.77 2.76
N PRO A 36 13.24 13.60 2.48
CA PRO A 36 14.01 12.51 3.06
C PRO A 36 13.96 12.52 4.60
N PHE A 37 13.87 11.33 5.20
CA PHE A 37 13.94 11.17 6.65
C PHE A 37 15.39 11.10 7.10
N ASP A 38 15.68 11.62 8.30
CA ASP A 38 16.97 11.46 8.97
C ASP A 38 17.10 10.06 9.59
N ALA A 39 16.99 9.04 8.74
CA ALA A 39 17.09 7.63 9.13
C ALA A 39 17.90 6.86 8.09
N ILE A 40 18.91 6.13 8.55
CA ILE A 40 19.84 5.37 7.69
C ILE A 40 19.18 4.19 6.96
N ASN A 41 18.03 3.75 7.46
CA ASN A 41 17.31 2.57 7.02
C ASN A 41 16.05 2.89 6.21
N THR A 42 16.01 4.08 5.58
CA THR A 42 14.95 4.46 4.66
C THR A 42 15.49 4.78 3.27
N LEU A 43 14.66 4.57 2.25
CA LEU A 43 14.86 5.16 0.92
C LEU A 43 13.52 5.67 0.39
N THR A 44 13.54 6.83 -0.26
CA THR A 44 12.36 7.41 -0.92
C THR A 44 12.54 7.36 -2.43
N LEU A 45 11.54 6.87 -3.15
CA LEU A 45 11.48 6.85 -4.61
C LEU A 45 10.32 7.70 -5.10
N THR A 46 10.59 8.56 -6.08
CA THR A 46 9.53 9.27 -6.80
C THR A 46 9.15 8.48 -8.05
N GLY A 47 7.91 7.99 -8.13
CA GLY A 47 7.44 7.17 -9.24
C GLY A 47 5.94 6.90 -9.21
N ASP A 48 5.37 6.69 -10.40
CA ASP A 48 3.96 6.32 -10.55
C ASP A 48 3.83 4.80 -10.52
N ILE A 49 3.04 4.27 -9.58
CA ILE A 49 2.85 2.82 -9.43
C ILE A 49 2.11 2.15 -10.60
N THR A 50 1.52 2.94 -11.49
CA THR A 50 0.92 2.46 -12.74
C THR A 50 1.98 2.24 -13.83
N ASP A 51 3.18 2.84 -13.68
CA ASP A 51 4.31 2.63 -14.58
C ASP A 51 5.09 1.35 -14.20
N PRO A 52 5.24 0.38 -15.12
CA PRO A 52 6.08 -0.81 -14.89
C PRO A 52 7.53 -0.50 -14.48
N LYS A 53 8.06 0.68 -14.82
CA LYS A 53 9.39 1.12 -14.39
C LYS A 53 9.45 1.27 -12.87
N THR A 54 8.42 1.82 -12.23
CA THR A 54 8.40 2.01 -10.78
C THR A 54 8.42 0.67 -10.05
N LEU A 55 7.75 -0.37 -10.57
CA LEU A 55 7.88 -1.73 -10.03
C LEU A 55 9.34 -2.26 -10.13
N LYS A 56 10.02 -2.03 -11.27
CA LYS A 56 11.42 -2.44 -11.43
C LYS A 56 12.34 -1.72 -10.44
N ASP A 57 12.12 -0.42 -10.24
CA ASP A 57 12.86 0.38 -9.27
C ASP A 57 12.60 -0.13 -7.85
N ILE A 58 11.34 -0.42 -7.48
CA ILE A 58 10.99 -1.05 -6.20
C ILE A 58 11.76 -2.37 -6.00
N GLN A 59 11.72 -3.26 -6.98
CA GLN A 59 12.42 -4.55 -6.90
C GLN A 59 13.93 -4.40 -6.78
N LYS A 60 14.51 -3.38 -7.43
CA LYS A 60 15.94 -3.07 -7.38
C LYS A 60 16.39 -2.54 -6.02
N PHE A 61 15.59 -1.67 -5.41
CA PHE A 61 15.97 -0.95 -4.20
C PHE A 61 15.49 -1.62 -2.90
N LEU A 62 14.59 -2.60 -2.98
CA LEU A 62 14.29 -3.46 -1.85
C LEU A 62 15.51 -4.36 -1.53
N PRO A 63 16.03 -4.34 -0.29
CA PRO A 63 17.16 -5.21 0.09
C PRO A 63 16.75 -6.69 0.17
N SER A 64 15.46 -6.94 0.39
CA SER A 64 14.85 -8.27 0.47
C SER A 64 13.34 -8.16 0.25
N PRO A 65 12.65 -9.27 -0.09
CA PRO A 65 11.19 -9.30 -0.14
C PRO A 65 10.55 -8.76 1.15
N PRO A 66 9.72 -7.71 1.11
CA PRO A 66 9.18 -7.07 2.30
C PRO A 66 8.26 -8.00 3.10
N ASP A 67 8.23 -7.78 4.41
CA ASP A 67 7.31 -8.42 5.34
C ASP A 67 5.90 -7.82 5.22
N VAL A 68 5.83 -6.51 4.95
CA VAL A 68 4.59 -5.75 4.86
C VAL A 68 4.64 -4.80 3.68
N VAL A 69 3.56 -4.74 2.92
CA VAL A 69 3.28 -3.66 1.97
C VAL A 69 2.10 -2.86 2.51
N ILE A 70 2.30 -1.57 2.75
CA ILE A 70 1.25 -0.64 3.13
C ILE A 70 0.98 0.33 1.99
N SER A 71 -0.27 0.76 1.83
CA SER A 71 -0.61 1.80 0.88
C SER A 71 -1.75 2.67 1.35
N ASP A 72 -1.45 3.96 1.51
CA ASP A 72 -2.43 5.00 1.79
C ASP A 72 -2.65 5.91 0.58
N ILE A 73 -2.38 5.38 -0.62
CA ILE A 73 -2.55 6.11 -1.87
C ILE A 73 -4.01 6.54 -2.06
N SER A 74 -4.19 7.74 -2.60
CA SER A 74 -5.49 8.30 -2.94
C SER A 74 -5.42 8.99 -4.28
N PRO A 75 -6.45 8.89 -5.13
CA PRO A 75 -6.52 9.69 -6.34
C PRO A 75 -6.75 11.16 -5.99
N ASN A 76 -6.58 12.04 -6.98
CA ASN A 76 -7.14 13.38 -6.92
C ASN A 76 -8.67 13.27 -6.92
N VAL A 77 -9.27 13.56 -5.77
CA VAL A 77 -10.73 13.51 -5.55
C VAL A 77 -11.40 14.59 -6.38
N SER A 78 -12.29 14.18 -7.28
CA SER A 78 -13.04 15.05 -8.19
C SER A 78 -14.33 15.59 -7.57
N GLY A 79 -14.84 14.92 -6.53
CA GLY A 79 -16.16 15.19 -5.94
C GLY A 79 -17.28 14.38 -6.58
N ILE A 80 -17.00 13.65 -7.66
CA ILE A 80 -17.93 12.70 -8.28
C ILE A 80 -17.63 11.32 -7.67
N TRP A 81 -18.52 10.88 -6.78
CA TRP A 81 -18.29 9.71 -5.94
C TRP A 81 -17.97 8.43 -6.73
N GLU A 82 -18.72 8.17 -7.79
CA GLU A 82 -18.57 6.97 -8.62
C GLU A 82 -17.19 6.94 -9.29
N LEU A 83 -16.72 8.10 -9.77
CA LEU A 83 -15.42 8.24 -10.41
C LEU A 83 -14.28 8.12 -9.39
N ASP A 84 -14.42 8.78 -8.24
CA ASP A 84 -13.42 8.75 -7.18
C ASP A 84 -13.26 7.34 -6.59
N HIS A 85 -14.38 6.63 -6.40
CA HIS A 85 -14.41 5.23 -6.00
C HIS A 85 -13.71 4.33 -7.02
N ALA A 86 -14.04 4.48 -8.31
CA ALA A 86 -13.41 3.70 -9.38
C ALA A 86 -11.89 3.91 -9.43
N ARG A 87 -11.43 5.16 -9.33
CA ARG A 87 -10.00 5.51 -9.32
C ARG A 87 -9.29 4.95 -8.08
N GLN A 88 -9.91 5.03 -6.91
CA GLN A 88 -9.32 4.47 -5.69
C GLN A 88 -9.16 2.95 -5.79
N ILE A 89 -10.16 2.24 -6.32
CA ILE A 89 -10.07 0.79 -6.52
C ILE A 89 -9.01 0.45 -7.56
N ASP A 90 -8.86 1.24 -8.63
CA ASP A 90 -7.81 1.03 -9.62
C ASP A 90 -6.40 1.16 -9.02
N LEU A 91 -6.16 2.21 -8.22
CA LEU A 91 -4.89 2.36 -7.49
C LEU A 91 -4.65 1.22 -6.48
N ALA A 92 -5.70 0.78 -5.77
CA ALA A 92 -5.60 -0.35 -4.86
C ALA A 92 -5.26 -1.68 -5.58
N ASN A 93 -5.75 -1.88 -6.82
CA ASN A 93 -5.37 -3.02 -7.65
C ASN A 93 -3.89 -2.95 -8.08
N HIS A 94 -3.38 -1.77 -8.44
CA HIS A 94 -1.95 -1.60 -8.75
C HIS A 94 -1.08 -1.89 -7.53
N ALA A 95 -1.46 -1.38 -6.35
CA ALA A 95 -0.77 -1.68 -5.09
C ALA A 95 -0.80 -3.19 -4.76
N LEU A 96 -1.95 -3.86 -4.94
CA LEU A 96 -2.06 -5.31 -4.75
C LEU A 96 -1.16 -6.08 -5.73
N ASN A 97 -1.14 -5.69 -7.00
CA ASN A 97 -0.28 -6.32 -8.01
C ASN A 97 1.20 -6.23 -7.61
N ILE A 98 1.68 -5.02 -7.28
CA ILE A 98 3.04 -4.81 -6.77
C ILE A 98 3.29 -5.70 -5.55
N ALA A 99 2.37 -5.69 -4.58
CA ALA A 99 2.48 -6.49 -3.36
C ALA A 99 2.64 -7.98 -3.65
N THR A 100 1.85 -8.56 -4.56
CA THR A 100 1.95 -9.98 -4.92
C THR A 100 3.27 -10.36 -5.59
N LEU A 101 3.96 -9.40 -6.23
CA LEU A 101 5.23 -9.61 -6.92
C LEU A 101 6.44 -9.46 -6.00
N VAL A 102 6.33 -8.69 -4.92
CA VAL A 102 7.46 -8.38 -4.03
C VAL A 102 7.35 -9.01 -2.65
N LEU A 103 6.14 -9.25 -2.13
CA LEU A 103 5.94 -9.78 -0.78
C LEU A 103 6.62 -11.13 -0.57
N LYS A 104 7.21 -11.29 0.62
CA LYS A 104 7.65 -12.61 1.07
C LYS A 104 6.44 -13.52 1.37
N PRO A 105 6.59 -14.86 1.32
CA PRO A 105 5.57 -15.78 1.85
C PRO A 105 5.22 -15.44 3.30
N LYS A 106 3.93 -15.51 3.63
CA LYS A 106 3.37 -15.08 4.92
C LYS A 106 3.49 -13.58 5.22
N GLY A 107 3.84 -12.76 4.23
CA GLY A 107 3.82 -11.30 4.36
C GLY A 107 2.39 -10.75 4.39
N ASN A 108 2.26 -9.47 4.76
CA ASN A 108 0.98 -8.80 4.95
C ASN A 108 0.82 -7.61 4.00
N PHE A 109 -0.43 -7.29 3.67
CA PHE A 109 -0.80 -6.18 2.79
C PHE A 109 -1.90 -5.35 3.45
N PHE A 110 -1.73 -4.03 3.47
CA PHE A 110 -2.71 -3.12 4.05
C PHE A 110 -2.92 -1.93 3.13
N VAL A 111 -4.13 -1.74 2.60
CA VAL A 111 -4.39 -0.73 1.57
C VAL A 111 -5.68 0.02 1.80
N LYS A 112 -5.65 1.34 1.56
CA LYS A 112 -6.83 2.20 1.55
C LYS A 112 -7.73 1.90 0.36
N VAL A 113 -9.04 1.84 0.62
CA VAL A 113 -10.09 1.78 -0.38
C VAL A 113 -11.24 2.70 -0.01
N PHE A 114 -12.01 3.10 -1.01
CA PHE A 114 -13.29 3.76 -0.83
C PHE A 114 -14.41 2.70 -0.88
N GLN A 115 -15.39 2.83 0.00
CA GLN A 115 -16.49 1.87 0.12
C GLN A 115 -17.54 2.10 -0.98
N GLY A 116 -17.55 1.27 -2.01
CA GLY A 116 -18.55 1.33 -3.07
C GLY A 116 -18.80 -0.03 -3.73
N ASP A 117 -19.47 -0.02 -4.87
CA ASP A 117 -20.03 -1.23 -5.49
C ASP A 117 -18.97 -2.27 -5.86
N THR A 118 -17.76 -1.82 -6.23
CA THR A 118 -16.65 -2.71 -6.63
C THR A 118 -15.71 -3.09 -5.49
N THR A 119 -15.93 -2.60 -4.26
CA THR A 119 -15.08 -2.94 -3.10
C THR A 119 -15.12 -4.44 -2.81
N LYS A 120 -16.29 -5.09 -2.92
CA LYS A 120 -16.41 -6.54 -2.72
C LYS A 120 -15.53 -7.32 -3.70
N LYS A 121 -15.52 -6.92 -4.97
CA LYS A 121 -14.69 -7.55 -6.01
C LYS A 121 -13.20 -7.46 -5.66
N PHE A 122 -12.74 -6.31 -5.20
CA PHE A 122 -11.36 -6.11 -4.76
C PHE A 122 -11.01 -6.97 -3.54
N VAL A 123 -11.91 -7.04 -2.55
CA VAL A 123 -11.73 -7.92 -1.37
C VAL A 123 -11.64 -9.39 -1.78
N ASP A 124 -12.49 -9.84 -2.70
CA ASP A 124 -12.48 -11.23 -3.19
C ASP A 124 -11.19 -11.54 -3.97
N GLU A 125 -10.65 -10.59 -4.74
CA GLU A 125 -9.34 -10.73 -5.38
C GLU A 125 -8.20 -10.80 -4.34
N THR A 126 -8.26 -9.98 -3.30
CA THR A 126 -7.29 -10.03 -2.19
C THR A 126 -7.35 -11.41 -1.50
N LYS A 127 -8.53 -11.99 -1.29
CA LYS A 127 -8.71 -13.33 -0.68
C LYS A 127 -8.10 -14.47 -1.49
N ARG A 128 -7.90 -14.29 -2.80
CA ARG A 128 -7.21 -15.28 -3.65
C ARG A 128 -5.70 -15.34 -3.36
N ASN A 129 -5.15 -14.27 -2.81
CA ASN A 129 -3.71 -14.09 -2.60
C ASN A 129 -3.31 -14.22 -1.11
N PHE A 130 -4.22 -13.96 -0.16
CA PHE A 130 -3.93 -13.94 1.28
C PHE A 130 -4.79 -14.95 2.05
N SER A 131 -4.27 -15.57 3.10
CA SER A 131 -5.02 -16.56 3.90
C SER A 131 -6.17 -15.95 4.67
N PHE A 132 -5.98 -14.73 5.19
CA PHE A 132 -7.02 -13.99 5.89
C PHE A 132 -7.18 -12.60 5.28
N VAL A 133 -8.42 -12.14 5.10
CA VAL A 133 -8.72 -10.80 4.61
C VAL A 133 -9.80 -10.16 5.46
N LYS A 134 -9.54 -8.94 5.94
CA LYS A 134 -10.46 -8.16 6.79
C LYS A 134 -10.62 -6.74 6.25
N LEU A 135 -11.85 -6.24 6.30
CA LEU A 135 -12.12 -4.81 6.16
C LEU A 135 -11.96 -4.13 7.52
N VAL A 136 -11.16 -3.07 7.54
CA VAL A 136 -10.85 -2.29 8.74
C VAL A 136 -11.35 -0.87 8.53
N LYS A 137 -12.28 -0.43 9.39
CA LYS A 137 -12.67 0.98 9.47
C LYS A 137 -11.85 1.65 10.57
N PRO A 138 -11.00 2.65 10.27
CA PRO A 138 -10.23 3.32 11.30
C PRO A 138 -11.15 4.05 12.28
N LYS A 139 -10.86 3.98 13.58
CA LYS A 139 -11.59 4.78 14.59
C LYS A 139 -11.41 6.29 14.38
N ALA A 140 -10.31 6.68 13.74
CA ALA A 140 -9.98 8.07 13.42
C ALA A 140 -10.70 8.60 12.17
N SER A 141 -11.34 7.75 11.36
CA SER A 141 -12.08 8.22 10.18
C SER A 141 -13.40 8.84 10.62
N ARG A 142 -13.74 10.01 10.05
CA ARG A 142 -15.02 10.68 10.33
C ARG A 142 -16.16 9.72 10.02
N SER A 143 -17.24 9.73 10.80
CA SER A 143 -18.39 8.82 10.62
C SER A 143 -19.01 8.85 9.22
N LYS A 144 -18.89 9.98 8.51
CA LYS A 144 -19.31 10.18 7.12
C LYS A 144 -18.27 9.79 6.06
N SER A 145 -17.04 9.44 6.45
CA SER A 145 -16.01 9.00 5.51
C SER A 145 -16.30 7.59 5.02
N ALA A 146 -16.25 7.42 3.70
CA ALA A 146 -16.32 6.14 3.02
C ALA A 146 -14.96 5.42 2.95
N GLU A 147 -13.93 5.98 3.61
CA GLU A 147 -12.61 5.37 3.73
C GLU A 147 -12.66 4.09 4.59
N LEU A 148 -12.14 3.02 4.00
CA LEU A 148 -11.88 1.74 4.63
C LEU A 148 -10.47 1.30 4.27
N TYR A 149 -9.96 0.32 5.01
CA TYR A 149 -8.75 -0.38 4.64
C TYR A 149 -9.04 -1.87 4.45
N VAL A 150 -8.36 -2.48 3.48
CA VAL A 150 -8.33 -3.92 3.30
C VAL A 150 -7.01 -4.43 3.87
N LEU A 151 -7.12 -5.30 4.87
CA LEU A 151 -5.99 -6.02 5.47
C LEU A 151 -5.96 -7.44 4.91
N GLY A 152 -4.95 -7.77 4.11
CA GLY A 152 -4.59 -9.12 3.71
C GLY A 152 -3.45 -9.64 4.58
N MET A 153 -3.63 -10.80 5.21
CA MET A 153 -2.62 -11.44 6.04
C MET A 153 -2.24 -12.82 5.52
N ASP A 154 -1.00 -13.19 5.77
CA ASP A 154 -0.39 -14.45 5.36
C ASP A 154 -0.45 -14.68 3.85
N PHE A 155 0.36 -13.91 3.11
CA PHE A 155 0.49 -14.02 1.66
C PHE A 155 0.82 -15.46 1.22
N ARG A 156 -0.04 -16.00 0.35
CA ARG A 156 0.09 -17.31 -0.27
C ARG A 156 0.91 -17.14 -1.54
N LYS A 157 2.22 -17.32 -1.45
CA LYS A 157 3.07 -17.35 -2.64
C LYS A 157 2.64 -18.52 -3.50
N LYS A 158 1.96 -18.25 -4.63
CA LYS A 158 1.64 -19.28 -5.62
C LYS A 158 2.97 -19.83 -6.13
N ARG A 159 3.16 -21.14 -5.96
CA ARG A 159 4.32 -21.87 -6.48
C ARG A 159 4.20 -22.02 -7.99
#